data_AF-A0A7V4WFJ9-F1
#
_entry.id   AF-A0A7V4WFJ9-F1
#
_cell.length_a   1.000
_cell.length_b   1.000
_cell.length_c   1.000
_cell.angle_alpha   90.00
_cell.angle_beta   90.00
_cell.angle_gamma   90.00
#
_symmetry.space_group_name_H-M   'P 1'
#
loop_
_entity.id
_entity.type
_entity.pdbx_description
1 polymer ?
#
loop_
_entity_poly.entity_id
_entity_poly.type
_entity_poly.pdbx_seq_one_letter_code
_entity_poly.pdbx_strand_id
1 'polypeptide(L)' 'MDIQKRIKELKPLQMNHQFSSFVSTDTEDRIKIQYYFERHSGHFLSRVIFGQKSQGPPGHVHGGAIASVLDETMG' A
#
# COMPACT_ATOMS: atom_id res chain seq x y z
N MET A 1 10.98 16.68 -4.78
CA MET A 1 10.05 16.35 -3.68
C MET A 1 10.50 15.02 -3.08
N ASP A 2 10.90 14.99 -1.81
CA ASP A 2 11.37 13.76 -1.15
C ASP A 2 10.19 13.07 -0.43
N ILE A 3 9.65 12.04 -1.07
CA ILE A 3 8.50 11.30 -0.54
C ILE A 3 8.84 10.50 0.72
N GLN A 4 10.09 10.07 0.88
CA GLN A 4 10.54 9.31 2.04
C GLN A 4 10.57 10.19 3.29
N LYS A 5 11.06 11.43 3.15
CA LYS A 5 11.00 12.42 4.23
C LYS A 5 9.55 12.70 4.63
N ARG A 6 8.67 12.88 3.65
CA ARG A 6 7.25 13.18 3.87
C ARG A 6 6.52 12.07 4.63
N ILE A 7 6.73 10.80 4.26
CA ILE A 7 6.11 9.65 4.95
C ILE A 7 6.58 9.53 6.41
N LYS A 8 7.85 9.85 6.72
CA LYS A 8 8.38 9.80 8.11
C LYS A 8 7.69 10.77 9.07
N GLU A 9 7.18 11.88 8.54
CA GLU A 9 6.49 12.91 9.31
C GLU A 9 5.00 12.59 9.52
N LEU A 10 4.46 11.61 8.77
CA LEU A 10 3.06 11.19 8.84
C LEU A 10 2.85 10.05 9.84
N LYS A 11 1.74 10.11 10.58
CA LYS A 11 1.31 9.00 11.44
C LYS A 11 0.65 7.92 10.58
N PRO A 12 1.02 6.63 10.76
CA PRO A 12 0.36 5.54 10.07
C PRO A 12 -1.11 5.47 10.51
N LEU A 13 -2.00 5.25 9.54
CA LEU A 13 -3.39 4.94 9.83
C LEU A 13 -3.47 3.49 10.35
N GLN A 14 -4.11 3.30 11.49
CA GLN A 14 -4.45 1.98 11.98
C GLN A 14 -5.74 1.53 11.30
N MET A 15 -5.62 0.60 10.36
CA MET A 15 -6.78 -0.10 9.81
C MET A 15 -7.15 -1.18 10.82
N ASN A 16 -8.28 -1.01 11.49
CA ASN A 16 -8.80 -2.05 12.36
C ASN A 16 -9.13 -3.28 11.49
N HIS A 17 -8.82 -4.50 11.99
CA HIS A 17 -9.03 -5.81 11.32
C HIS A 17 -10.48 -6.11 10.87
N GLN A 18 -11.41 -5.16 10.98
CA GLN A 18 -12.78 -5.27 10.48
C GLN A 18 -12.89 -5.08 8.97
N PHE A 19 -11.84 -4.63 8.29
CA PHE A 19 -11.81 -4.52 6.82
C PHE A 19 -11.02 -5.68 6.23
N SER A 20 -11.72 -6.72 5.77
CA SER A 20 -11.12 -7.74 4.93
C SER A 20 -11.06 -7.21 3.50
N SER A 21 -9.92 -6.67 3.08
CA SER A 21 -9.67 -6.39 1.66
C SER A 21 -9.00 -7.59 0.99
N PHE A 22 -9.26 -7.75 -0.31
CA PHE A 22 -8.60 -8.73 -1.16
C PHE A 22 -7.10 -8.43 -1.36
N VAL A 23 -6.71 -7.16 -1.17
CA VAL A 23 -5.38 -6.61 -1.49
C VAL A 23 -4.56 -6.37 -0.22
N SER A 24 -5.14 -5.76 0.81
CA SER A 24 -4.46 -5.57 2.09
C SER A 24 -4.44 -6.88 2.88
N THR A 25 -3.29 -7.55 2.88
CA THR A 25 -3.06 -8.75 3.70
C THR A 25 -2.00 -8.48 4.75
N ASP A 26 -2.16 -9.05 5.95
CA ASP A 26 -1.10 -8.99 6.98
C ASP A 26 0.05 -9.99 6.72
N THR A 27 0.04 -10.68 5.57
CA THR A 27 1.07 -11.65 5.21
C THR A 27 2.12 -11.02 4.30
N GLU A 28 3.39 -11.16 4.70
CA GLU A 28 4.52 -10.56 3.96
C GLU A 28 4.81 -11.24 2.61
N ASP A 29 4.20 -12.41 2.36
CA ASP A 29 4.39 -13.18 1.13
C ASP A 29 3.58 -12.64 -0.06
N ARG A 30 2.57 -11.79 0.16
CA ARG A 30 1.70 -11.21 -0.88
C ARG A 30 1.85 -9.70 -0.99
N ILE A 31 0.98 -8.93 -0.35
CA ILE A 31 0.94 -7.47 -0.43
C ILE A 31 0.78 -6.94 0.99
N LYS A 32 1.78 -6.20 1.44
CA LYS A 32 1.77 -5.48 2.72
C LYS A 32 1.62 -4.00 2.42
N ILE A 33 0.56 -3.39 2.94
CA ILE A 33 0.23 -1.98 2.70
C ILE A 33 0.11 -1.22 4.01
N GLN A 34 0.64 0.00 4.02
CA GLN A 34 0.48 0.93 5.12
C GLN A 34 -0.04 2.26 4.58
N TYR A 35 -1.15 2.74 5.15
CA TYR A 35 -1.78 3.98 4.76
C TYR A 35 -1.38 5.15 5.63
N TYR A 36 -1.40 6.34 5.03
CA TYR A 36 -1.14 7.62 5.66
C TYR A 36 -2.11 8.67 5.08
N PHE A 37 -2.55 9.61 5.91
CA PHE A 37 -3.36 10.73 5.46
C PHE A 37 -2.78 12.05 5.96
N GLU A 38 -2.43 12.93 5.02
CA GLU A 38 -1.89 14.26 5.30
C GLU A 38 -3.02 15.28 5.35
N ARG A 39 -3.50 15.61 6.55
CA ARG A 39 -4.69 16.46 6.72
C ARG A 39 -4.58 17.85 6.11
N HIS A 40 -3.38 18.43 6.07
CA HIS A 40 -3.18 19.79 5.55
C HIS A 40 -3.36 19.87 4.03
N SER A 41 -2.85 18.87 3.29
CA SER A 41 -2.92 18.83 1.83
C SER A 41 -4.07 17.98 1.29
N GLY A 42 -4.73 17.18 2.15
CA GLY A 42 -5.74 16.20 1.74
C GLY A 42 -5.17 15.01 0.97
N HIS A 43 -3.86 14.77 1.04
CA HIS A 43 -3.25 13.66 0.30
C HIS A 43 -3.39 12.35 1.07
N PHE A 44 -3.84 11.31 0.37
CA PHE A 44 -3.78 9.93 0.83
C PHE A 44 -2.56 9.24 0.21
N LEU A 45 -1.76 8.58 1.04
CA LEU A 45 -0.55 7.89 0.61
C LEU A 45 -0.58 6.45 1.08
N SER A 46 -0.19 5.53 0.20
CA SER A 46 0.07 4.15 0.54
C SER A 46 1.55 3.82 0.36
N ARG A 47 2.12 3.12 1.34
CA ARG A 47 3.43 2.48 1.24
C ARG A 47 3.21 0.98 1.08
N VAL A 48 3.75 0.42 0.01
CA VAL A 48 3.43 -0.94 -0.42
C VAL A 48 4.70 -1.76 -0.55
N ILE A 49 4.67 -2.97 0.00
CA ILE A 49 5.71 -3.99 -0.21
C ILE A 49 5.04 -5.17 -0.91
N PHE A 50 5.56 -5.49 -2.08
CA PHE A 50 5.14 -6.61 -2.92
C PHE A 50 6.03 -7.83 -2.61
N GLY A 51 5.45 -8.84 -1.99
CA GLY A 51 6.09 -10.11 -1.66
C GLY A 51 6.15 -11.06 -2.86
N GLN A 52 6.84 -12.19 -2.72
CA GLN A 52 7.12 -13.12 -3.83
C GLN A 52 5.86 -13.62 -4.55
N LYS A 53 4.72 -13.79 -3.85
CA LYS A 53 3.48 -14.26 -4.47
C LYS A 53 2.76 -13.20 -5.32
N SER A 54 3.24 -11.96 -5.31
CA SER A 54 2.74 -10.90 -6.19
C SER A 54 3.48 -10.83 -7.53
N GLN A 55 4.45 -11.73 -7.77
CA GLN A 55 5.28 -11.74 -8.97
C GLN A 55 4.47 -12.04 -10.25
N GLY A 56 4.78 -11.31 -11.32
CA GLY A 56 4.34 -11.59 -12.69
C GLY A 56 5.54 -12.08 -13.51
N PRO A 57 6.16 -11.21 -14.34
CA PRO A 57 7.43 -11.55 -14.98
C PRO A 57 8.54 -11.86 -13.96
N PRO A 58 9.59 -12.60 -14.35
CA PRO A 58 10.78 -12.80 -13.53
C PRO A 58 11.31 -11.49 -12.92
N GLY A 59 11.35 -11.41 -11.58
CA GLY A 59 11.84 -10.24 -10.84
C GLY A 59 10.90 -9.02 -10.81
N HIS A 60 9.69 -9.10 -11.36
CA HIS A 60 8.76 -7.97 -11.45
C HIS A 60 7.39 -8.31 -10.84
N VAL A 61 6.74 -7.30 -10.27
CA VAL A 61 5.38 -7.42 -9.74
C VAL A 61 4.40 -7.63 -10.90
N HIS A 62 3.38 -8.48 -10.69
CA HIS A 62 2.30 -8.71 -11.63
C HIS A 62 1.50 -7.42 -11.82
N GLY A 63 1.21 -7.05 -13.08
CA GLY A 63 0.49 -5.82 -13.40
C GLY A 63 -0.88 -5.73 -12.71
N GLY A 64 -1.59 -6.86 -12.58
CA GLY A 64 -2.84 -6.93 -11.82
C GLY A 64 -2.68 -6.62 -10.33
N ALA A 65 -1.57 -7.02 -9.69
CA ALA A 65 -1.33 -6.71 -8.28
C ALA A 65 -1.05 -5.21 -8.09
N ILE A 66 -0.33 -4.59 -9.03
CA ILE A 66 -0.14 -3.13 -9.05
C ILE A 66 -1.48 -2.42 -9.23
N ALA A 67 -2.29 -2.86 -10.20
CA ALA A 67 -3.59 -2.26 -10.48
C ALA A 67 -4.54 -2.34 -9.28
N SER A 68 -4.60 -3.49 -8.60
CA SER A 68 -5.44 -3.65 -7.41
C SER A 68 -5.02 -2.75 -6.24
N VAL A 69 -3.71 -2.54 -6.04
CA VAL A 69 -3.21 -1.60 -5.03
C VAL A 69 -3.57 -0.16 -5.35
N LEU A 70 -3.51 0.23 -6.63
CA LEU A 70 -3.90 1.57 -7.06
C LEU A 70 -5.40 1.79 -6.88
N ASP A 71 -6.21 0.82 -7.31
CA ASP A 71 -7.68 0.84 -7.13
C ASP A 71 -8.04 1.01 -5.64
N GLU A 72 -7.46 0.17 -4.77
CA GLU A 72 -7.68 0.24 -3.33
C GLU A 72 -7.20 1.56 -2.70
N THR A 73 -6.07 2.11 -3.13
CA THR A 73 -5.55 3.37 -2.58
C THR A 73 -6.43 4.57 -2.98
N MET A 74 -7.14 4.48 -4.10
CA MET A 74 -7.98 5.58 -4.62
C MET A 74 -9.43 5.54 -4.14
N GLY A 75 -9.93 4.38 -3.70
CA GLY A 75 -11.29 4.20 -3.18
C GLY A 75 -11.51 4.87 -1.82
#